data_AF-A0A922LQ65-F1
#
_entry.id   AF-A0A922LQ65-F1
#
_cell.length_a   1.000
_cell.length_b   1.000
_cell.length_c   1.000
_cell.angle_alpha   90.00
_cell.angle_beta   90.00
_cell.angle_gamma   90.00
#
_symmetry.space_group_name_H-M   'P 1'
#
loop_
_entity.id
_entity.type
_entity.pdbx_description
1 polymer ?
#
loop_
_entity_poly.entity_id
_entity_poly.type
_entity_poly.pdbx_seq_one_letter_code
_entity_poly.pdbx_strand_id
1 'polypeptide(L)'
;MGILTKISVYECLLLLGIYSFGLFIFMSGLLPNDPATKVDKIGDIEETYKIDKFVMIVVDALRVDFLFSPKYSENWVKLRSYMNLKSATCSASIVQPPTVTLPRIKAIVSGRNPKFVDILHNVNAETMVDDNWVTRLVNHQWKIQFYGDDTWIKLFPKSFQAYEGTNSFYVNDFYEMKM
;
A
#
# COMPACT_ATOMS: atom_id res chain seq x y z
N MET A 1 -27.34 -28.88 37.52
CA MET A 1 -27.26 -29.94 36.50
C MET A 1 -28.50 -29.81 35.61
N GLY A 2 -28.38 -29.28 34.39
CA GLY A 2 -29.53 -29.20 33.47
C GLY A 2 -29.61 -27.95 32.58
N ILE A 3 -28.54 -27.62 31.84
CA ILE A 3 -28.58 -26.61 30.76
C ILE A 3 -28.04 -27.27 29.47
N LEU A 4 -28.53 -28.48 29.18
CA LEU A 4 -28.35 -29.11 27.87
C LEU A 4 -29.75 -29.30 27.29
N THR A 5 -30.30 -28.18 26.81
CA THR A 5 -31.48 -28.11 25.97
C THR A 5 -31.28 -29.07 24.79
N LYS A 6 -32.27 -29.93 24.54
CA LYS A 6 -32.29 -30.86 23.40
C LYS A 6 -32.19 -30.09 22.10
N ILE A 7 -30.98 -29.97 21.55
CA ILE A 7 -30.76 -29.41 20.22
C ILE A 7 -31.44 -30.35 19.24
N SER A 8 -32.38 -29.82 18.46
CA SER A 8 -33.10 -30.59 17.45
C SER A 8 -32.18 -30.89 16.27
N VAL A 9 -32.36 -32.05 15.61
CA VAL A 9 -31.52 -32.46 14.46
C VAL A 9 -31.51 -31.37 13.37
N TYR A 10 -32.61 -30.64 13.21
CA TYR A 10 -32.72 -29.53 12.27
C TYR A 10 -31.83 -28.33 12.63
N GLU A 11 -31.64 -28.04 13.92
CA GLU A 11 -30.76 -26.96 14.39
C GLU A 11 -29.29 -27.32 14.15
N CYS A 12 -28.92 -28.59 14.37
CA CYS A 12 -27.58 -29.10 14.03
C CYS A 12 -27.31 -28.99 12.52
N LEU A 13 -28.28 -29.37 11.67
CA LEU A 13 -28.14 -29.28 10.21
C LEU A 13 -28.04 -27.82 9.74
N LEU A 14 -28.81 -26.91 10.32
CA LEU A 14 -28.76 -25.50 10.02
C LEU A 14 -27.42 -24.88 10.43
N LEU A 15 -26.90 -25.24 11.62
CA LEU A 15 -25.57 -24.81 12.06
C LEU A 15 -24.45 -25.34 11.16
N LEU A 16 -24.52 -26.60 10.75
CA LEU A 16 -23.59 -27.20 9.78
C LEU A 16 -23.66 -26.51 8.41
N GLY A 17 -24.86 -26.16 7.95
CA GLY A 17 -25.08 -25.41 6.71
C GLY A 17 -24.45 -24.02 6.77
N ILE A 18 -24.72 -23.25 7.82
CA ILE A 18 -24.15 -21.91 8.03
C ILE A 18 -22.62 -21.99 8.14
N TYR A 19 -22.09 -22.96 8.89
CA TYR A 19 -20.65 -23.17 9.01
C TYR A 19 -20.01 -23.49 7.67
N SER A 20 -20.59 -24.41 6.90
CA SER A 20 -20.07 -24.82 5.59
C SER A 20 -20.14 -23.67 4.58
N PHE A 21 -21.21 -22.86 4.61
CA PHE A 21 -21.36 -21.68 3.77
C PHE A 21 -20.34 -20.59 4.15
N GLY A 22 -20.11 -20.36 5.44
CA GLY A 22 -19.07 -19.46 5.92
C GLY A 22 -17.67 -19.92 5.50
N LEU A 23 -17.39 -21.22 5.60
CA LEU A 23 -16.14 -21.83 5.14
C LEU A 23 -15.97 -21.68 3.62
N PHE A 24 -17.05 -21.84 2.86
CA PHE A 24 -17.04 -21.66 1.40
C PHE A 24 -16.74 -20.21 1.01
N ILE A 25 -17.38 -19.22 1.65
CA ILE A 25 -17.09 -17.80 1.43
C ILE A 25 -15.63 -17.48 1.81
N PHE A 26 -15.16 -18.01 2.94
CA PHE A 26 -13.78 -17.85 3.40
C PHE A 26 -12.77 -18.36 2.36
N MET A 27 -12.98 -19.56 1.83
CA MET A 27 -12.11 -20.19 0.83
C MET A 27 -12.23 -19.55 -0.57
N SER A 28 -13.37 -18.92 -0.89
CA SER A 28 -13.65 -18.38 -2.23
C SER A 28 -13.12 -16.96 -2.46
N GLY A 29 -12.71 -16.23 -1.42
CA GLY A 29 -12.27 -14.84 -1.63
C GLY A 29 -11.71 -14.09 -0.43
N LEU A 30 -11.73 -14.65 0.78
CA LEU A 30 -11.09 -14.00 1.93
C LEU A 30 -9.56 -14.24 1.96
N LEU A 31 -9.10 -15.34 1.36
CA LEU A 31 -7.70 -15.63 1.10
C LEU A 31 -7.48 -15.64 -0.42
N PRO A 32 -6.86 -14.62 -1.01
CA PRO A 32 -6.44 -14.68 -2.39
C PRO A 32 -5.29 -15.68 -2.48
N ASN A 33 -5.51 -16.74 -3.27
CA ASN A 33 -4.42 -17.43 -3.94
C ASN A 33 -3.63 -16.37 -4.69
N ASP A 34 -2.46 -15.98 -4.18
CA ASP A 34 -1.50 -15.29 -5.03
C ASP A 34 -1.06 -16.34 -6.05
N PRO A 35 -1.34 -16.18 -7.35
CA PRO A 35 -0.35 -16.64 -8.29
C PRO A 35 0.87 -15.81 -7.91
N ALA A 36 1.83 -16.42 -7.18
CA ALA A 36 3.19 -15.90 -7.16
C ALA A 36 3.45 -15.55 -8.61
N THR A 37 3.57 -14.26 -8.91
CA THR A 37 3.64 -13.78 -10.28
C THR A 37 4.73 -14.63 -10.89
N LYS A 38 4.36 -15.58 -11.75
CA LYS A 38 5.32 -16.16 -12.67
C LYS A 38 5.66 -14.94 -13.51
N VAL A 39 6.64 -14.19 -13.03
CA VAL A 39 7.38 -13.27 -13.85
C VAL A 39 8.03 -14.23 -14.83
N ASP A 40 7.30 -14.56 -15.89
CA ASP A 40 7.90 -15.12 -17.08
C ASP A 40 9.11 -14.26 -17.30
N LYS A 41 10.29 -14.90 -17.28
CA LYS A 41 11.58 -14.24 -17.33
C LYS A 41 11.45 -13.08 -18.31
N ILE A 42 11.45 -11.86 -17.78
CA ILE A 42 11.45 -10.66 -18.62
C ILE A 42 12.62 -10.92 -19.54
N GLY A 43 12.32 -11.09 -20.84
CA GLY A 43 13.30 -11.53 -21.83
C GLY A 43 14.57 -10.71 -21.68
N ASP A 44 15.72 -11.37 -21.91
CA ASP A 44 17.06 -10.82 -21.68
C ASP A 44 17.07 -9.30 -21.89
N ILE A 45 17.14 -8.56 -20.78
CA ILE A 45 17.04 -7.10 -20.78
C ILE A 45 18.34 -6.62 -21.44
N GLU A 46 18.28 -6.37 -22.74
CA GLU A 46 19.47 -6.18 -23.58
C GLU A 46 20.31 -4.95 -23.23
N GLU A 47 19.84 -4.03 -22.37
CA GLU A 47 20.69 -2.97 -21.83
C GLU A 47 20.36 -2.71 -20.36
N THR A 48 21.24 -3.17 -19.46
CA THR A 48 21.17 -2.79 -18.04
C THR A 48 21.81 -1.41 -17.89
N TYR A 49 21.02 -0.35 -18.02
CA TYR A 49 21.47 0.99 -17.66
C TYR A 49 21.82 1.00 -16.17
N LYS A 50 23.09 1.30 -15.85
CA LYS A 50 23.51 1.42 -14.46
C LYS A 50 22.91 2.69 -13.87
N ILE A 51 21.94 2.52 -12.97
CA ILE A 51 21.36 3.62 -12.19
C ILE A 51 22.24 3.84 -10.96
N ASP A 52 22.94 4.97 -10.90
CA ASP A 52 23.77 5.32 -9.72
C ASP A 52 22.95 5.94 -8.58
N LYS A 53 21.84 6.63 -8.91
CA LYS A 53 20.95 7.29 -7.95
C LYS A 53 19.51 7.22 -8.40
N PHE A 54 18.61 6.96 -7.45
CA PHE A 54 17.18 6.91 -7.66
C PHE A 54 16.48 7.72 -6.57
N VAL A 55 15.47 8.50 -6.97
CA VAL A 55 14.65 9.30 -6.05
C VAL A 55 13.19 8.95 -6.28
N MET A 56 12.54 8.41 -5.25
CA MET A 56 11.10 8.20 -5.23
C MET A 56 10.45 9.31 -4.40
N ILE A 57 9.46 9.99 -4.97
CA ILE A 57 8.65 10.99 -4.26
C ILE A 57 7.23 10.46 -4.21
N VAL A 58 6.70 10.33 -2.99
CA VAL A 58 5.31 9.93 -2.75
C VAL A 58 4.57 11.15 -2.21
N VAL A 59 3.52 11.55 -2.93
CA VAL A 59 2.66 12.67 -2.52
C VAL A 59 1.32 12.09 -2.09
N ASP A 60 1.02 12.19 -0.79
CA ASP A 60 -0.27 11.74 -0.27
C ASP A 60 -1.41 12.64 -0.80
N ALA A 61 -2.58 12.04 -1.00
CA ALA A 61 -3.79 12.69 -1.51
C ALA A 61 -3.64 13.42 -2.88
N LEU A 62 -2.63 13.09 -3.69
CA LEU A 62 -2.50 13.62 -5.06
C LEU A 62 -3.53 12.96 -6.00
N ARG A 63 -4.67 13.62 -6.18
CA ARG A 63 -5.72 13.16 -7.08
C ARG A 63 -5.39 13.45 -8.54
N VAL A 64 -5.90 12.60 -9.42
CA VAL A 64 -5.74 12.71 -10.88
C VAL A 64 -6.28 14.04 -11.44
N ASP A 65 -7.37 14.57 -10.88
CA ASP A 65 -7.96 15.83 -11.33
C ASP A 65 -7.09 17.05 -11.02
N PHE A 66 -6.19 16.98 -10.04
CA PHE A 66 -5.21 18.06 -9.82
C PHE A 66 -4.23 18.23 -10.98
N LEU A 67 -3.95 17.14 -11.71
CA LEU A 67 -2.98 17.12 -12.80
C LEU A 67 -3.64 17.33 -14.17
N PHE A 68 -4.86 16.83 -14.36
CA PHE A 68 -5.51 16.82 -15.68
C PHE A 68 -6.72 17.77 -15.80
N SER A 69 -7.34 18.22 -14.70
CA SER A 69 -8.48 19.14 -14.78
C SER A 69 -8.01 20.55 -15.13
N PRO A 70 -8.58 21.22 -16.15
CA PRO A 70 -8.21 22.60 -16.50
C PRO A 70 -8.22 23.54 -15.30
N LYS A 71 -9.17 23.37 -14.37
CA LYS A 71 -9.32 24.21 -13.17
C LYS A 71 -8.12 24.15 -12.21
N TYR A 72 -7.50 22.98 -12.04
CA TYR A 72 -6.46 22.78 -11.02
C TYR A 72 -5.06 22.65 -11.61
N SER A 73 -4.98 22.13 -12.83
CA SER A 73 -3.72 21.82 -13.50
C SER A 73 -2.92 23.07 -13.91
N GLU A 74 -3.54 24.25 -13.96
CA GLU A 74 -2.86 25.54 -14.12
C GLU A 74 -1.93 25.87 -12.94
N ASN A 75 -2.23 25.38 -11.73
CA ASN A 75 -1.38 25.57 -10.56
C ASN A 75 -0.08 24.74 -10.61
N TRP A 76 0.02 23.77 -11.51
CA TRP A 76 1.12 22.81 -11.62
C TRP A 76 2.00 23.07 -12.86
N VAL A 77 2.36 24.34 -13.10
CA VAL A 77 3.04 24.81 -14.33
C VAL A 77 4.29 24.00 -14.67
N LYS A 78 5.18 23.75 -13.69
CA LYS A 78 6.41 22.97 -13.91
C LYS A 78 6.15 21.51 -14.21
N LEU A 79 5.24 20.87 -13.47
CA LEU A 79 4.92 19.47 -13.70
C LEU A 79 4.31 19.28 -15.09
N ARG A 80 3.43 20.20 -15.50
CA ARG A 80 2.87 20.22 -16.86
C ARG A 80 3.93 20.42 -17.93
N SER A 81 4.90 21.32 -17.74
CA SER A 81 5.96 21.50 -18.73
C SER A 81 6.76 20.21 -18.94
N TYR A 82 7.10 19.49 -17.85
CA TYR A 82 7.78 18.19 -17.96
C TYR A 82 6.92 17.12 -18.65
N MET A 83 5.61 17.07 -18.37
CA MET A 83 4.68 16.16 -19.07
C MET A 83 4.61 16.45 -20.57
N ASN A 84 4.52 17.72 -20.95
CA ASN A 84 4.42 18.15 -22.34
C ASN A 84 5.70 17.88 -23.14
N LEU A 85 6.87 17.98 -22.49
CA LEU A 85 8.17 17.73 -23.09
C LEU A 85 8.46 16.23 -23.33
N LYS A 86 7.50 15.33 -23.06
CA LYS A 86 7.66 13.86 -23.09
C LYS A 86 8.85 13.35 -22.27
N SER A 87 9.36 14.17 -21.36
CA SER A 87 10.46 13.81 -20.45
C SER A 87 9.95 13.08 -19.21
N ALA A 88 8.62 12.96 -19.07
CA ALA A 88 7.96 12.21 -18.02
C ALA A 88 6.80 11.39 -18.62
N THR A 89 6.66 10.15 -18.16
CA THR A 89 5.46 9.34 -18.41
C THR A 89 4.52 9.51 -17.23
N CYS A 90 3.26 9.85 -17.52
CA CYS A 90 2.21 9.93 -16.50
C CYS A 90 1.18 8.84 -16.71
N SER A 91 0.84 8.14 -15.64
CA SER A 91 -0.18 7.11 -15.63
C SER A 91 -1.11 7.35 -14.45
N ALA A 92 -2.41 7.21 -14.69
CA ALA A 92 -3.42 7.29 -13.65
C ALA A 92 -3.82 5.87 -13.25
N SER A 93 -3.83 5.60 -11.95
CA SER A 93 -4.32 4.34 -11.39
C SER A 93 -5.63 4.59 -10.67
N ILE A 94 -6.65 3.77 -10.97
CA ILE A 94 -7.90 3.75 -10.21
C ILE A 94 -7.66 2.90 -8.98
N VAL A 95 -7.86 3.47 -7.80
CA VAL A 95 -7.56 2.75 -6.56
C VAL A 95 -8.83 2.30 -5.86
N GLN A 96 -8.86 1.01 -5.51
CA GLN A 96 -9.95 0.40 -4.78
C GLN A 96 -9.96 0.87 -3.31
N PRO A 97 -11.13 0.94 -2.65
CA PRO A 97 -11.19 1.14 -1.20
C PRO A 97 -10.51 -0.04 -0.48
N PRO A 98 -9.92 0.13 0.71
CA PRO A 98 -9.88 1.32 1.57
C PRO A 98 -8.74 2.30 1.23
N THR A 99 -8.95 3.58 1.53
CA THR A 99 -7.98 4.69 1.29
C THR A 99 -7.08 4.93 2.51
N VAL A 100 -6.65 3.86 3.20
CA VAL A 100 -5.76 3.98 4.36
C VAL A 100 -4.30 3.99 3.90
N THR A 101 -3.47 4.84 4.51
CA THR A 101 -2.07 5.08 4.11
C THR A 101 -1.20 3.81 4.23
N LEU A 102 -1.33 3.06 5.32
CA LEU A 102 -0.51 1.87 5.57
C LEU A 102 -0.70 0.76 4.51
N PRO A 103 -1.94 0.30 4.19
CA PRO A 103 -2.17 -0.66 3.11
C PRO A 103 -1.69 -0.17 1.74
N ARG A 104 -1.74 1.15 1.48
CA ARG A 104 -1.25 1.74 0.22
C ARG A 104 0.26 1.66 0.11
N ILE A 105 0.98 2.01 1.18
CA ILE A 105 2.45 1.88 1.22
C ILE A 105 2.84 0.42 0.97
N LYS A 106 2.18 -0.53 1.65
CA LYS A 106 2.44 -1.97 1.45
C LYS A 106 2.21 -2.42 0.02
N ALA A 107 1.15 -1.94 -0.63
CA ALA A 107 0.88 -2.24 -2.03
C ALA A 107 1.95 -1.67 -2.97
N ILE A 108 2.39 -0.43 -2.73
CA ILE A 108 3.44 0.23 -3.50
C ILE A 108 4.78 -0.52 -3.35
N VAL A 109 5.10 -1.00 -2.15
CA VAL A 109 6.40 -1.62 -1.91
C VAL A 109 6.50 -3.10 -2.27
N SER A 110 5.39 -3.84 -2.17
CA SER A 110 5.34 -5.27 -2.52
C SER A 110 4.87 -5.51 -3.96
N GLY A 111 4.20 -4.54 -4.58
CA GLY A 111 3.52 -4.72 -5.86
C GLY A 111 2.26 -5.60 -5.77
N ARG A 112 1.79 -5.93 -4.56
CA ARG A 112 0.61 -6.77 -4.34
C ARG A 112 -0.61 -5.92 -3.95
N ASN A 113 -1.79 -6.37 -4.34
CA ASN A 113 -3.03 -5.75 -3.89
C ASN A 113 -3.25 -6.03 -2.39
N PRO A 114 -3.61 -5.02 -1.59
CA PRO A 114 -3.79 -5.20 -0.15
C PRO A 114 -5.01 -6.09 0.12
N LYS A 115 -4.81 -7.17 0.89
CA LYS A 115 -5.87 -8.12 1.25
C LYS A 115 -6.56 -7.67 2.53
N PHE A 116 -7.88 -7.84 2.63
CA PHE A 116 -8.63 -7.40 3.82
C PHE A 116 -8.12 -8.04 5.13
N VAL A 117 -7.75 -9.32 5.10
CA VAL A 117 -7.16 -10.03 6.25
C VAL A 117 -5.78 -9.49 6.60
N ASP A 118 -4.97 -9.14 5.60
CA ASP A 118 -3.66 -8.54 5.83
C ASP A 118 -3.80 -7.18 6.52
N ILE A 119 -4.83 -6.40 6.18
CA ILE A 119 -5.10 -5.13 6.86
C ILE A 119 -5.34 -5.40 8.35
N LEU A 120 -6.17 -6.40 8.69
CA LEU A 120 -6.52 -6.75 10.07
C LEU A 120 -5.33 -7.28 10.88
N HIS A 121 -4.53 -8.17 10.29
CA HIS A 121 -3.33 -8.72 10.94
C HIS A 121 -2.23 -7.67 11.12
N ASN A 122 -2.13 -6.72 10.19
CA ASN A 122 -1.13 -5.66 10.21
C ASN A 122 -1.53 -4.40 10.96
N VAL A 123 -2.74 -4.32 11.53
CA VAL A 123 -3.08 -3.25 12.49
C VAL A 123 -2.20 -3.37 13.75
N ASN A 124 -1.76 -4.58 14.11
CA ASN A 124 -0.94 -4.84 15.29
C ASN A 124 0.56 -5.03 15.01
N ALA A 125 0.94 -5.38 13.78
CA ALA A 125 2.33 -5.56 13.39
C ALA A 125 2.86 -4.27 12.72
N GLU A 126 3.66 -3.49 13.46
CA GLU A 126 4.23 -2.24 12.97
C GLU A 126 5.25 -2.43 11.82
N THR A 127 5.80 -3.64 11.66
CA THR A 127 6.91 -3.94 10.73
C THR A 127 6.46 -4.80 9.55
N MET A 128 7.03 -4.53 8.37
CA MET A 128 6.77 -5.31 7.16
C MET A 128 7.72 -6.50 7.05
N VAL A 129 7.17 -7.72 7.03
CA VAL A 129 7.94 -8.97 6.92
C VAL A 129 8.00 -9.48 5.46
N ASP A 130 7.04 -9.08 4.63
CA ASP A 130 6.94 -9.54 3.24
C ASP A 130 8.06 -9.00 2.34
N ASP A 131 8.36 -9.74 1.28
CA ASP A 131 9.29 -9.32 0.22
C ASP A 131 8.83 -8.01 -0.43
N ASN A 132 9.75 -7.05 -0.53
CA ASN A 132 9.50 -5.70 -1.02
C ASN A 132 10.77 -5.10 -1.61
N TRP A 133 10.63 -4.05 -2.43
CA TRP A 133 11.79 -3.48 -3.10
C TRP A 133 12.75 -2.77 -2.13
N VAL A 134 12.29 -2.27 -0.97
CA VAL A 134 13.15 -1.60 0.02
C VAL A 134 14.16 -2.59 0.59
N THR A 135 13.70 -3.75 1.06
CA THR A 135 14.58 -4.80 1.62
C THR A 135 15.49 -5.39 0.55
N ARG A 136 15.00 -5.55 -0.69
CA ARG A 136 15.85 -5.95 -1.83
C ARG A 136 16.98 -4.95 -2.08
N LEU A 137 16.70 -3.65 -2.10
CA LEU A 137 17.74 -2.62 -2.29
C LEU A 137 18.80 -2.66 -1.17
N VAL A 138 18.37 -2.80 0.09
CA VAL A 138 19.29 -2.97 1.23
C VAL A 138 20.18 -4.21 1.04
N ASN A 139 19.60 -5.34 0.65
CA ASN A 139 20.35 -6.58 0.39
C ASN A 139 21.37 -6.40 -0.76
N HIS A 140 21.04 -5.58 -1.76
CA HIS A 140 21.95 -5.18 -2.84
C HIS A 140 22.90 -4.03 -2.47
N GLN A 141 23.07 -3.72 -1.17
CA GLN A 141 24.01 -2.72 -0.65
C GLN A 141 23.71 -1.27 -1.06
N TRP A 142 22.46 -0.97 -1.42
CA TRP A 142 22.04 0.42 -1.66
C TRP A 142 21.96 1.18 -0.34
N LYS A 143 22.45 2.42 -0.36
CA LYS A 143 22.34 3.34 0.77
C LYS A 143 21.04 4.13 0.63
N ILE A 144 20.05 3.82 1.47
CA ILE A 144 18.73 4.44 1.41
C ILE A 144 18.65 5.57 2.44
N GLN A 145 18.18 6.73 2.00
CA GLN A 145 17.89 7.89 2.85
C GLN A 145 16.39 8.18 2.75
N PHE A 146 15.72 8.41 3.88
CA PHE A 146 14.27 8.60 3.94
C PHE A 146 13.88 9.87 4.69
N TYR A 147 13.01 10.67 4.08
CA TYR A 147 12.50 11.91 4.68
C TYR A 147 10.99 11.93 4.50
N GLY A 148 10.23 11.94 5.60
CA GLY A 148 8.78 11.93 5.54
C GLY A 148 8.14 11.27 6.75
N ASP A 149 6.99 10.64 6.52
CA ASP A 149 6.13 10.14 7.59
C ASP A 149 6.73 8.97 8.41
N ASP A 150 6.55 9.02 9.73
CA ASP A 150 7.01 7.99 10.68
C ASP A 150 6.51 6.58 10.35
N THR A 151 5.37 6.45 9.66
CA THR A 151 4.82 5.15 9.23
C THR A 151 5.84 4.35 8.42
N TRP A 152 6.62 4.99 7.54
CA TRP A 152 7.64 4.29 6.75
C TRP A 152 8.80 3.79 7.60
N ILE A 153 9.22 4.57 8.60
CA ILE A 153 10.31 4.21 9.51
C ILE A 153 9.90 2.99 10.35
N LYS A 154 8.66 2.96 10.82
CA LYS A 154 8.09 1.82 11.55
C LYS A 154 7.99 0.58 10.67
N LEU A 155 7.55 0.75 9.42
CA LEU A 155 7.39 -0.35 8.46
C LEU A 155 8.72 -1.01 8.08
N PHE A 156 9.79 -0.24 7.92
CA PHE A 156 11.09 -0.70 7.42
C PHE A 156 12.21 -0.41 8.43
N PRO A 157 12.17 -1.03 9.62
CA PRO A 157 13.18 -0.79 10.64
C PRO A 157 14.56 -1.22 10.12
N LYS A 158 15.59 -0.41 10.39
CA LYS A 158 16.99 -0.64 9.99
C LYS A 158 17.26 -0.60 8.47
N SER A 159 16.29 -0.23 7.65
CA SER A 159 16.48 -0.12 6.19
C SER A 159 17.08 1.20 5.75
N PHE A 160 17.01 2.25 6.58
CA PHE A 160 17.45 3.60 6.25
C PHE A 160 18.74 3.96 6.99
N GLN A 161 19.75 4.46 6.25
CA GLN A 161 21.03 4.89 6.82
C GLN A 161 20.92 6.27 7.47
N ALA A 162 20.12 7.15 6.88
CA ALA A 162 19.76 8.44 7.43
C ALA A 162 18.26 8.63 7.22
N TYR A 163 17.56 9.10 8.24
CA TYR A 163 16.16 9.41 8.13
C TYR A 163 15.73 10.56 9.04
N GLU A 164 14.73 11.31 8.61
CA GLU A 164 14.03 12.31 9.41
C GLU A 164 12.53 12.05 9.30
N GLY A 165 11.94 11.70 10.44
CA GLY A 165 10.54 11.38 10.58
C GLY A 165 9.72 12.61 10.95
N THR A 166 8.55 12.76 10.33
CA THR A 166 7.54 13.73 10.77
C THR A 166 6.30 12.99 11.25
N ASN A 167 5.76 13.42 12.38
CA ASN A 167 4.54 12.85 12.92
C ASN A 167 3.34 13.39 12.15
N SER A 168 2.51 12.50 11.57
CA SER A 168 1.43 12.82 10.61
C SER A 168 0.35 13.76 11.16
N PHE A 169 0.27 13.91 12.50
CA PHE A 169 -0.81 14.61 13.19
C PHE A 169 -0.50 16.05 13.59
N TYR A 170 0.71 16.57 13.31
CA TYR A 170 1.05 17.96 13.61
C TYR A 170 0.96 18.84 12.37
N VAL A 171 -0.27 19.17 11.97
CA VAL A 171 -0.52 20.41 11.23
C VAL A 171 -0.60 21.51 12.28
N ASN A 172 0.39 22.41 12.33
CA ASN A 172 0.22 23.65 13.08
C ASN A 172 -0.86 24.46 12.36
N ASP A 173 -2.07 24.41 12.90
CA ASP A 173 -3.22 25.16 12.42
C ASP A 173 -3.00 26.64 12.78
N PHE A 174 -2.24 27.36 11.94
CA PHE A 174 -1.96 28.78 12.14
C PHE A 174 -3.02 29.67 11.50
N TYR A 175 -4.30 29.50 11.84
CA TYR A 175 -5.31 30.53 11.52
C TYR A 175 -6.38 30.64 12.62
N GLU A 176 -5.99 31.13 13.80
CA GLU A 176 -6.97 31.83 14.65
C GLU A 176 -7.14 33.25 14.07
N MET A 177 -8.08 33.41 13.14
CA MET A 177 -8.56 34.73 12.73
C MET A 177 -9.40 35.28 13.89
N LYS A 178 -8.79 36.08 14.77
CA LYS A 178 -9.55 36.93 15.69
C LYS A 178 -10.38 37.91 14.87
N MET A 179 -11.69 37.73 14.97
CA MET A 179 -12.70 38.67 14.50
C MET A 179 -12.73 39.90 15.41
#